data_AF-A0A933B3C3-F1
#
_entry.id   AF-A0A933B3C3-F1
#
_cell.length_a   1.000
_cell.length_b   1.000
_cell.length_c   1.000
_cell.angle_alpha   90.00
_cell.angle_beta   90.00
_cell.angle_gamma   90.00
#
_symmetry.space_group_name_H-M   'P 1'
#
loop_
_entity.id
_entity.type
_entity.pdbx_description
1 polymer ?
#
loop_
_entity_poly.entity_id
_entity_poly.type
_entity_poly.pdbx_seq_one_letter_code
_entity_poly.pdbx_strand_id
1 'polypeptide(L)'
;MIEETESLRLHFATSKKGRGGRRYLPYAFTQEGVAMLSGVLNSPRAVQANILIMRAFIKLREMVAANELIRKKIEELERKYERHDKQFKVIFEALRELLEPPNTPKKKPIGFHVKY
;
A
#
# COMPACT_ATOMS: atom_id res chain seq x y z
N MET A 1 26.36 -5.94 4.56
CA MET A 1 26.35 -7.36 4.94
C MET A 1 25.86 -8.29 3.82
N ILE A 2 24.88 -7.89 2.99
CA ILE A 2 24.41 -8.69 1.84
C ILE A 2 25.48 -8.74 0.72
N GLU A 3 26.10 -7.61 0.38
CA GLU A 3 27.15 -7.51 -0.64
C GLU A 3 28.38 -8.39 -0.35
N GLU A 4 28.72 -8.59 0.92
CA GLU A 4 29.93 -9.32 1.31
C GLU A 4 29.83 -10.81 0.92
N THR A 5 28.62 -11.38 0.94
CA THR A 5 28.37 -12.79 0.58
C THR A 5 28.16 -13.04 -0.90
N GLU A 6 27.81 -12.02 -1.67
CA GLU A 6 27.62 -12.10 -3.13
C GLU A 6 28.93 -12.51 -3.82
N SER A 7 30.06 -11.92 -3.39
CA SER A 7 31.40 -12.21 -3.93
C SER A 7 31.90 -13.64 -3.71
N LEU A 8 31.24 -14.41 -2.83
CA LEU A 8 31.65 -15.76 -2.43
C LEU A 8 30.94 -16.87 -3.22
N ARG A 9 30.05 -16.48 -4.14
CA ARG A 9 29.20 -17.39 -4.92
C ARG A 9 29.15 -16.95 -6.37
N LEU A 10 29.31 -17.92 -7.28
CA LEU A 10 28.98 -17.79 -8.69
C LEU A 10 27.95 -18.87 -9.04
N HIS A 11 27.21 -18.66 -10.13
CA HIS A 11 26.10 -19.53 -10.55
C HIS A 11 26.49 -21.03 -10.64
N PHE A 12 27.76 -21.32 -10.92
CA PHE A 12 28.29 -22.68 -11.06
C PHE A 12 29.47 -22.99 -10.12
N ALA A 13 29.86 -22.09 -9.23
CA ALA A 13 31.03 -22.28 -8.39
C ALA A 13 30.84 -21.70 -6.98
N THR A 14 31.20 -22.49 -5.98
CA THR A 14 31.25 -22.05 -4.59
C THR A 14 32.68 -22.19 -4.05
N SER A 15 33.07 -21.28 -3.17
CA SER A 15 34.41 -21.30 -2.55
C SER A 15 34.72 -22.64 -1.85
N LYS A 16 35.97 -23.11 -1.90
CA LYS A 16 36.42 -24.37 -1.27
C LYS A 16 36.38 -24.31 0.26
N LYS A 17 36.08 -25.42 0.95
CA LYS A 17 36.01 -25.52 2.43
C LYS A 17 37.31 -24.94 3.05
N GLY A 18 37.20 -23.94 3.92
CA GLY A 18 38.35 -23.24 4.52
C GLY A 18 38.73 -21.89 3.88
N ARG A 19 38.21 -21.54 2.70
CA ARG A 19 38.31 -20.19 2.12
C ARG A 19 36.92 -19.55 2.02
N GLY A 20 36.80 -18.26 2.34
CA GLY A 20 35.55 -17.51 2.13
C GLY A 20 34.48 -17.63 3.21
N GLY A 21 34.83 -17.89 4.48
CA GLY A 21 33.93 -17.70 5.63
C GLY A 21 32.52 -18.29 5.50
N ARG A 22 31.54 -17.56 6.05
CA ARG A 22 30.14 -17.95 6.20
C ARG A 22 29.39 -17.69 4.88
N ARG A 23 29.25 -18.75 4.07
CA ARG A 23 28.74 -18.66 2.69
C ARG A 23 27.25 -18.39 2.61
N TYR A 24 26.48 -18.84 3.57
CA TYR A 24 25.03 -18.67 3.62
C TYR A 24 24.71 -17.52 4.56
N LEU A 25 23.80 -16.64 4.16
CA LEU A 25 23.24 -15.70 5.10
C LEU A 25 22.64 -16.51 6.25
N PRO A 26 23.01 -16.17 7.49
CA PRO A 26 22.38 -16.82 8.61
C PRO A 26 20.94 -16.32 8.68
N TYR A 27 20.01 -17.18 8.26
CA TYR A 27 18.58 -16.98 8.47
C TYR A 27 18.18 -16.97 9.96
N ALA A 28 19.15 -17.09 10.87
CA ALA A 28 19.05 -16.99 12.32
C ALA A 28 18.11 -15.91 12.88
N PHE A 29 17.83 -14.85 12.11
CA PHE A 29 16.95 -13.75 12.50
C PHE A 29 15.60 -13.74 11.77
N THR A 30 15.24 -14.78 11.01
CA THR A 30 13.87 -14.99 10.53
C THR A 30 13.15 -15.97 11.44
N GLN A 31 11.81 -16.04 11.38
CA GLN A 31 11.05 -16.98 12.22
C GLN A 31 11.56 -18.42 12.06
N GLU A 32 11.85 -18.82 10.83
CA GLU A 32 12.33 -20.14 10.47
C GLU A 32 13.77 -20.38 10.97
N GLY A 33 14.65 -19.37 10.93
CA GLY A 33 16.02 -19.55 11.41
C GLY A 33 16.20 -19.35 12.92
N VAL A 34 15.30 -18.64 13.60
CA VAL A 34 15.20 -18.67 15.06
C VAL A 34 14.73 -20.05 15.53
N ALA A 35 13.77 -20.66 14.82
CA ALA A 35 13.36 -22.04 15.07
C ALA A 35 14.53 -23.03 14.85
N MET A 36 15.30 -22.89 13.77
CA MET A 36 16.51 -23.70 13.56
C MET A 36 17.59 -23.48 14.64
N LEU A 37 17.77 -22.25 15.12
CA LEU A 37 18.70 -21.95 16.21
C LEU A 37 18.24 -22.56 17.55
N SER A 38 16.94 -22.68 17.80
CA SER A 38 16.42 -23.27 19.05
C SER A 38 16.83 -24.74 19.24
N GLY A 39 17.01 -25.48 18.14
CA GLY A 39 17.52 -26.85 18.19
C GLY A 39 19.01 -26.94 18.53
N VAL A 40 19.77 -25.87 18.31
CA VAL A 40 21.22 -25.80 18.56
C VAL A 40 21.51 -25.16 19.93
N LEU A 41 20.74 -24.16 20.33
CA LEU A 41 20.93 -23.40 21.56
C LEU A 41 19.90 -23.82 22.61
N ASN A 42 20.19 -24.90 23.33
CA ASN A 42 19.30 -25.49 24.33
C ASN A 42 19.50 -24.93 25.76
N SER A 43 20.10 -23.75 25.89
CA SER A 43 20.27 -23.12 27.21
C SER A 43 18.98 -22.39 27.63
N PRO A 44 18.62 -22.36 28.93
CA PRO A 44 17.42 -21.69 29.40
C PRO A 44 17.32 -20.22 28.95
N ARG A 45 18.46 -19.52 28.91
CA ARG A 45 18.54 -18.12 28.45
C ARG A 45 18.31 -17.99 26.94
N ALA A 46 18.80 -18.93 26.14
CA ALA A 46 18.59 -18.92 24.70
C ALA A 46 17.15 -19.23 24.32
N VAL A 47 16.49 -20.15 25.04
CA VAL A 47 15.07 -20.46 24.86
C VAL A 47 14.21 -19.23 25.10
N GLN A 48 14.47 -18.48 26.18
CA GLN A 48 13.74 -17.23 26.46
C GLN A 48 13.95 -16.18 25.37
N ALA A 49 15.18 -16.00 24.90
CA ALA A 49 15.49 -15.06 23.82
C ALA A 49 14.74 -15.43 22.52
N ASN A 50 14.72 -16.70 22.15
CA ASN A 50 14.00 -17.19 20.96
C ASN A 50 12.48 -16.93 21.06
N ILE A 51 11.88 -17.13 22.24
CA ILE A 51 10.45 -16.83 22.46
C ILE A 51 10.18 -15.33 22.26
N LEU A 52 11.02 -14.45 22.80
CA LEU A 52 10.86 -13.00 22.64
C LEU A 52 11.01 -12.56 21.19
N ILE A 53 12.00 -13.11 20.48
CA ILE A 53 12.22 -12.82 19.07
C ILE A 53 10.99 -13.25 18.25
N MET A 54 10.46 -14.47 18.46
CA MET A 54 9.27 -14.95 17.76
C MET A 54 8.04 -14.07 18.01
N ARG A 55 7.82 -13.64 19.27
CA ARG A 55 6.73 -12.72 19.62
C ARG A 55 6.85 -11.37 18.91
N ALA A 56 8.06 -10.83 18.80
CA ALA A 56 8.30 -9.59 18.07
C ALA A 56 7.98 -9.73 16.58
N PHE A 57 8.40 -10.84 15.94
CA PHE A 57 8.07 -11.10 14.53
C PHE A 57 6.58 -11.25 14.26
N ILE A 58 5.84 -11.94 15.14
CA ILE A 58 4.38 -12.07 15.02
C ILE A 58 3.72 -10.69 15.09
N LYS A 59 4.07 -9.87 16.09
CA LYS A 59 3.53 -8.51 16.23
C LYS A 59 3.84 -7.62 15.03
N LEU A 60 5.06 -7.67 14.51
CA LEU A 60 5.44 -6.91 13.31
C LEU A 60 4.58 -7.29 12.10
N ARG A 61 4.34 -8.59 11.90
CA ARG A 61 3.49 -9.09 10.81
C ARG A 61 2.03 -8.69 11.00
N GLU A 62 1.51 -8.74 12.23
CA GLU A 62 0.16 -8.27 12.55
C GLU A 62 0.00 -6.77 12.25
N MET A 63 0.99 -5.94 12.61
CA MET A 63 0.97 -4.50 12.31
C MET A 63 0.98 -4.23 10.80
N VAL A 64 1.80 -4.96 10.03
CA VAL A 64 1.84 -4.84 8.57
C VAL A 64 0.51 -5.28 7.95
N ALA A 65 -0.06 -6.38 8.41
CA ALA A 65 -1.35 -6.89 7.92
C ALA A 65 -2.52 -5.95 8.25
N ALA A 66 -2.51 -5.33 9.44
CA ALA A 66 -3.50 -4.32 9.83
C ALA A 66 -3.47 -3.11 8.88
N ASN A 67 -2.28 -2.67 8.48
CA ASN A 67 -2.13 -1.58 7.51
C ASN A 67 -2.65 -1.95 6.11
N GLU A 68 -2.53 -3.20 5.67
CA GLU A 68 -3.02 -3.64 4.36
C GLU A 68 -4.56 -3.66 4.29
N LEU A 69 -5.22 -4.11 5.37
CA LEU A 69 -6.68 -4.06 5.47
C LEU A 69 -7.20 -2.63 5.52
N ILE A 70 -6.55 -1.76 6.29
CA ILE A 70 -6.88 -0.34 6.36
C ILE A 70 -6.67 0.32 4.99
N ARG A 71 -5.56 0.04 4.31
CA ARG A 71 -5.26 0.56 2.98
C ARG A 71 -6.31 0.16 1.94
N LYS A 72 -6.73 -1.12 1.92
CA LYS A 72 -7.81 -1.59 1.04
C LYS A 72 -9.13 -0.88 1.32
N LYS A 73 -9.45 -0.66 2.60
CA LYS A 73 -10.69 0.01 2.99
C LYS A 73 -10.70 1.51 2.64
N ILE A 74 -9.55 2.17 2.72
CA ILE A 74 -9.37 3.55 2.23
C ILE A 74 -9.55 3.61 0.72
N GLU A 75 -8.93 2.70 -0.04
CA GLU A 75 -9.06 2.65 -1.50
C GLU A 75 -10.52 2.39 -1.95
N GLU A 76 -11.24 1.52 -1.24
CA GLU A 76 -12.68 1.30 -1.48
C GLU A 76 -13.53 2.56 -1.20
N LEU A 77 -13.20 3.31 -0.13
CA LEU A 77 -13.87 4.56 0.20
C LEU A 77 -13.58 5.62 -0.87
N GLU A 78 -12.33 5.82 -1.25
CA GLU A 78 -11.92 6.77 -2.31
C GLU A 78 -12.65 6.49 -3.62
N ARG A 79 -12.72 5.22 -4.06
CA ARG A 79 -13.47 4.83 -5.27
C ARG A 79 -14.98 5.12 -5.17
N LYS A 80 -15.58 4.96 -3.98
CA LYS A 80 -16.99 5.33 -3.76
C LYS A 80 -17.16 6.84 -3.87
N TYR A 81 -16.30 7.62 -3.22
CA TYR A 81 -16.36 9.09 -3.29
C TYR A 81 -16.18 9.61 -4.72
N GLU A 82 -15.23 9.10 -5.50
CA GLU A 82 -15.07 9.49 -6.91
C GLU A 82 -16.32 9.22 -7.78
N ARG A 83 -17.04 8.11 -7.53
CA ARG A 83 -18.30 7.80 -8.23
C ARG A 83 -19.40 8.78 -7.84
N HIS A 84 -19.52 9.09 -6.55
CA HIS A 84 -20.49 10.05 -6.06
C HIS A 84 -20.20 11.46 -6.58
N ASP A 85 -18.93 11.88 -6.66
CA ASP A 85 -18.54 13.21 -7.14
C ASP A 85 -18.92 13.42 -8.62
N LYS A 86 -18.83 12.37 -9.45
CA LYS A 86 -19.34 12.38 -10.83
C LYS A 86 -20.86 12.53 -10.89
N GLN A 87 -21.59 11.83 -10.02
CA GLN A 87 -23.04 11.96 -9.94
C GLN A 87 -23.46 13.35 -9.45
N PHE A 88 -22.72 13.92 -8.49
CA PHE A 88 -22.95 15.27 -8.00
C PHE A 88 -22.74 16.33 -9.10
N LYS A 89 -21.73 16.19 -9.96
CA LYS A 89 -21.55 17.10 -11.11
C LYS A 89 -22.74 17.09 -12.06
N VAL A 90 -23.25 15.91 -12.41
CA VAL A 90 -24.43 15.78 -13.30
C VAL A 90 -25.68 16.42 -12.67
N ILE A 91 -25.91 16.18 -11.38
CA ILE A 91 -27.04 16.78 -10.65
C ILE A 91 -26.88 18.31 -10.59
N PHE A 92 -25.66 18.81 -10.37
CA PHE A 92 -25.38 20.25 -10.30
C PHE A 92 -25.53 20.94 -11.65
N GLU A 93 -25.15 20.29 -12.75
CA GLU A 93 -25.40 20.77 -14.12
C GLU A 93 -26.90 20.83 -14.42
N ALA A 94 -27.66 19.79 -14.09
CA ALA A 94 -29.11 19.78 -14.25
C ALA A 94 -29.80 20.86 -13.40
N LEU A 95 -29.32 21.11 -12.17
CA LEU A 95 -29.81 22.19 -11.32
C LEU A 95 -29.49 23.58 -11.89
N ARG A 96 -28.30 23.77 -12.48
CA ARG A 96 -27.95 25.02 -13.18
C ARG A 96 -28.86 25.27 -14.38
N GLU A 97 -29.10 24.26 -15.19
CA GLU A 97 -29.99 24.35 -16.36
C GLU A 97 -31.43 24.71 -15.95
N LEU A 98 -31.91 24.22 -14.80
CA LEU A 98 -33.22 24.57 -14.25
C LEU A 98 -33.27 25.96 -13.58
N LEU A 99 -32.15 26.46 -13.08
CA LEU A 99 -32.03 27.79 -12.45
C LEU A 99 -31.72 28.91 -13.47
N GLU A 100 -31.29 28.56 -14.68
CA GLU A 100 -31.15 29.52 -15.77
C GLU A 100 -32.54 30.01 -16.21
N PRO A 101 -32.82 31.33 -16.15
CA PRO A 101 -34.10 31.85 -16.61
C PRO A 101 -34.24 31.56 -18.11
N PRO A 102 -35.45 31.17 -18.58
CA PRO A 102 -35.65 30.85 -19.99
C PRO A 102 -35.20 32.04 -20.83
N ASN A 103 -34.37 31.76 -21.83
CA ASN A 103 -33.83 32.75 -22.75
C ASN A 103 -35.00 33.27 -23.61
N THR A 104 -35.80 34.19 -23.07
CA THR A 104 -36.94 34.75 -23.79
C THR A 104 -36.37 35.55 -24.96
N PRO A 105 -36.67 35.19 -26.21
CA PRO A 105 -36.25 36.01 -27.33
C PRO A 105 -36.84 37.40 -27.11
N LYS A 106 -36.01 38.45 -27.22
CA LYS A 106 -36.42 39.85 -27.08
C LYS A 106 -37.69 40.05 -27.92
N LYS A 107 -38.84 40.24 -27.26
CA LYS A 107 -40.12 40.43 -27.95
C LYS A 107 -39.95 41.63 -28.88
N LYS A 108 -40.10 41.40 -30.19
CA LYS A 108 -40.09 42.48 -31.18
C LYS A 108 -41.14 43.51 -30.73
N PRO A 109 -40.83 44.81 -30.64
CA PRO A 109 -41.83 45.80 -30.27
C PRO A 109 -42.95 45.77 -31.32
N ILE A 110 -44.14 45.34 -30.91
CA ILE A 110 -45.33 45.34 -31.77
C ILE A 110 -45.94 46.73 -31.63
N GLY A 111 -45.78 47.56 -32.66
CA GLY A 111 -46.36 48.89 -32.72
C GLY A 111 -45.86 49.69 -33.94
N PHE A 112 -46.76 50.46 -34.55
CA PHE A 112 -46.45 51.36 -35.66
C PHE A 112 -45.58 52.53 -35.16
N HIS A 113 -44.39 52.67 -35.75
CA HIS A 113 -43.53 53.83 -35.52
C HIS A 113 -43.76 54.81 -36.66
N VAL A 114 -44.47 55.91 -36.39
CA VAL A 114 -44.57 57.04 -37.31
C VAL A 114 -43.25 57.80 -37.22
N LYS A 115 -42.44 57.75 -38.29
CA LYS A 115 -41.27 58.61 -38.44
C LYS A 115 -41.74 59.96 -38.98
N TYR A 116 -41.47 61.02 -38.23
CA TYR A 116 -41.50 62.41 -38.71
C TYR A 116 -40.23 62.71 -39.50
#